data_AF-A0A9X3DEY7-F1
#
_entry.id   AF-A0A9X3DEY7-F1
#
_cell.length_a   1.000
_cell.length_b   1.000
_cell.length_c   1.000
_cell.angle_alpha   90.00
_cell.angle_beta   90.00
_cell.angle_gamma   90.00
#
_symmetry.space_group_name_H-M   'P 1'
#
loop_
_entity.id
_entity.type
_entity.pdbx_description
1 polymer ?
#
loop_
_entity_poly.entity_id
_entity_poly.type
_entity_poly.pdbx_seq_one_letter_code
_entity_poly.pdbx_strand_id
1 'polypeptide(L)'
;MVNLRPHILKWRTLDGSAGETPEGYPIPGTPGEDVEQPCRFHPDRSKMLKNEDSTEILQVGKIRLSKGDAVPHLWANVLVIDDAGNEVYSGTVKNRFVGQLSGGWVEV
;
A
#
# COMPACT_ATOMS: atom_id res chain seq x y z
N MET A 1 4.84 -26.40 -7.85
CA MET A 1 4.19 -25.46 -6.92
C MET A 1 3.92 -24.17 -7.67
N VAL A 2 2.67 -23.70 -7.71
CA VAL A 2 2.34 -22.40 -8.33
C VAL A 2 2.74 -21.31 -7.34
N ASN A 3 3.66 -20.41 -7.72
CA ASN A 3 3.95 -19.24 -6.88
C ASN A 3 2.70 -18.34 -6.87
N LEU A 4 1.96 -18.34 -5.76
CA LEU A 4 0.74 -17.55 -5.62
C LEU A 4 1.04 -16.06 -5.41
N ARG A 5 2.31 -15.68 -5.22
CA ARG A 5 2.80 -14.31 -4.94
C ARG A 5 4.13 -14.04 -5.65
N PRO A 6 4.12 -13.82 -6.98
CA PRO A 6 5.34 -13.63 -7.75
C PRO A 6 5.86 -12.18 -7.70
N HIS A 7 5.39 -11.37 -6.74
CA HIS A 7 5.70 -9.95 -6.65
C HIS A 7 6.05 -9.53 -5.23
N ILE A 8 6.86 -8.48 -5.12
CA ILE A 8 7.20 -7.82 -3.86
C ILE A 8 6.69 -6.37 -3.93
N LEU A 9 5.89 -6.00 -2.93
CA LEU A 9 5.42 -4.63 -2.72
C LEU A 9 6.40 -3.89 -1.80
N LYS A 10 6.81 -2.70 -2.22
CA LYS A 10 7.66 -1.78 -1.45
C LYS A 10 6.97 -0.44 -1.28
N TRP A 11 7.01 0.12 -0.07
CA TRP A 11 6.53 1.47 0.23
C TRP A 11 7.11 1.96 1.54
N ARG A 12 7.02 3.28 1.79
CA ARG A 12 7.43 3.88 3.06
C ARG A 12 6.24 4.17 3.95
N THR A 13 6.30 3.82 5.23
CA THR A 13 5.26 4.20 6.21
C THR A 13 5.28 5.70 6.47
N LEU A 14 4.20 6.23 7.02
CA LEU A 14 4.18 7.60 7.50
C LEU A 14 5.15 7.77 8.67
N ASP A 15 5.73 8.95 8.80
CA ASP A 15 6.45 9.34 10.01
C ASP A 15 5.46 9.34 11.19
N GLY A 16 5.86 8.74 12.30
CA GLY A 16 5.12 8.82 13.54
C GLY A 16 5.21 10.23 14.10
N SER A 17 4.07 10.79 14.49
CA SER A 17 3.97 12.13 15.04
C SER A 17 4.82 12.27 16.31
N ALA A 18 5.60 13.35 16.37
CA ALA A 18 6.16 13.82 17.64
C ALA A 18 5.01 14.17 18.59
N GLY A 19 5.20 13.88 19.87
CA GLY A 19 4.17 14.05 20.89
C GLY A 19 4.74 14.66 22.16
N GLU A 20 3.92 14.64 23.20
CA GLU A 20 4.29 15.07 24.54
C GLU A 20 3.70 14.05 25.53
N THR A 21 4.50 13.66 26.53
CA THR A 21 4.00 12.82 27.63
C THR A 21 2.99 13.61 28.48
N PRO A 22 2.13 12.94 29.26
CA PRO A 22 1.24 13.64 30.19
C PRO A 22 1.98 14.51 31.22
N GLU A 23 3.25 14.23 31.51
CA GLU A 23 4.10 15.05 32.39
C GLU A 23 4.81 16.22 31.68
N GLY A 24 4.59 16.42 30.37
CA GLY A 24 5.12 17.56 29.61
C GLY A 24 6.48 17.33 28.93
N TYR A 25 6.99 16.09 28.91
CA TYR A 25 8.25 15.79 28.23
C TYR A 25 8.02 15.55 26.73
N PRO A 26 8.88 16.13 25.86
CA PRO A 26 8.77 15.94 24.42
C PRO A 26 9.08 14.48 24.03
N ILE A 27 8.21 13.91 23.21
CA ILE A 27 8.39 12.59 22.59
C ILE A 27 8.80 12.83 21.14
N PRO A 28 10.03 12.44 20.74
CA PRO A 28 10.46 12.60 19.35
C PRO A 28 9.58 11.76 18.42
N GLY A 29 9.31 12.29 17.22
CA GLY A 29 8.64 11.55 16.17
C GLY A 29 9.48 10.35 15.71
N THR A 30 8.82 9.32 15.19
CA THR A 30 9.52 8.16 14.62
C THR A 30 9.61 8.31 13.11
N PRO A 31 10.79 8.17 12.50
CA PRO A 31 10.90 8.23 11.04
C PRO A 31 10.15 7.04 10.42
N GLY A 32 9.47 7.28 9.30
CA GLY A 32 8.78 6.24 8.55
C GLY A 32 9.77 5.23 8.00
N GLU A 33 9.39 3.96 8.03
CA GLU A 33 10.21 2.81 7.64
C GLU A 33 9.87 2.35 6.23
N ASP A 34 10.88 1.86 5.50
CA ASP A 34 10.67 1.17 4.24
C ASP A 34 10.19 -0.26 4.52
N VAL A 35 9.02 -0.59 3.97
CA VAL A 35 8.39 -1.90 4.13
C VAL A 35 8.45 -2.64 2.81
N GLU A 36 8.93 -3.88 2.86
CA GLU A 36 8.94 -4.80 1.74
C GLU A 36 8.18 -6.08 2.11
N GLN A 37 7.22 -6.49 1.29
CA GLN A 37 6.45 -7.71 1.56
C GLN A 37 5.97 -8.40 0.28
N PRO A 38 5.72 -9.73 0.33
CA PRO A 38 5.19 -10.45 -0.82
C PRO A 38 3.74 -10.03 -1.11
N CYS A 39 3.43 -9.77 -2.38
CA CYS A 39 2.11 -9.39 -2.82
C CYS A 39 1.70 -10.10 -4.12
N ARG A 40 0.47 -9.85 -4.56
CA ARG A 40 0.03 -10.22 -5.91
C ARG A 40 -0.58 -9.03 -6.61
N PHE A 41 0.09 -8.56 -7.66
CA PHE A 41 -0.41 -7.50 -8.52
C PHE A 41 -1.26 -8.04 -9.68
N HIS A 42 -2.32 -7.30 -10.01
CA HIS A 42 -3.26 -7.56 -11.08
C HIS A 42 -3.40 -6.30 -11.95
N PRO A 43 -2.71 -6.23 -13.11
CA PRO A 43 -2.76 -5.09 -14.02
C PRO A 43 -4.04 -5.04 -14.88
N ASP A 44 -4.75 -6.16 -14.99
CA ASP A 44 -5.93 -6.35 -15.84
C ASP A 44 -7.22 -5.71 -15.28
N ARG A 45 -7.13 -5.10 -14.10
CA ARG A 45 -8.27 -4.47 -13.41
C ARG A 45 -8.18 -2.96 -13.44
N SER A 46 -8.16 -2.39 -14.64
CA SER A 46 -8.33 -0.96 -14.80
C SER A 46 -9.81 -0.58 -14.75
N LYS A 47 -10.13 0.44 -13.94
CA LYS A 47 -11.51 0.94 -13.80
C LYS A 47 -11.47 2.45 -13.63
N MET A 48 -12.28 3.16 -14.39
CA MET A 48 -12.49 4.58 -14.17
C MET A 48 -13.52 4.74 -13.06
N LEU A 49 -13.12 5.40 -11.98
CA LEU A 49 -13.95 5.70 -10.83
C LEU A 49 -14.24 7.20 -10.83
N LYS A 50 -15.46 7.58 -10.45
CA LYS A 50 -15.79 8.99 -10.18
C LYS A 50 -15.84 9.19 -8.68
N ASN A 51 -15.11 10.19 -8.23
CA ASN A 51 -15.16 10.64 -6.85
C ASN A 51 -16.38 11.55 -6.63
N GLU A 52 -16.67 11.92 -5.37
CA GLU A 52 -17.85 12.72 -4.99
C GLU A 52 -17.89 14.10 -5.68
N ASP A 53 -16.71 14.67 -5.93
CA ASP A 53 -16.50 15.93 -6.66
C ASP A 53 -16.51 15.77 -8.20
N SER A 54 -16.94 14.61 -8.72
CA SER A 54 -16.91 14.24 -10.14
C SER A 54 -15.52 14.12 -10.77
N THR A 55 -14.45 14.15 -9.96
CA THR A 55 -13.09 13.88 -10.45
C THR A 55 -12.98 12.43 -10.92
N GLU A 56 -12.49 12.24 -12.15
CA GLU A 56 -12.24 10.91 -12.71
C GLU A 56 -10.88 10.38 -12.23
N ILE A 57 -10.91 9.25 -11.53
CA ILE A 57 -9.73 8.54 -11.02
C ILE A 57 -9.59 7.26 -11.84
N LEU A 58 -8.46 7.13 -12.53
CA LEU A 58 -8.10 5.89 -13.21
C LEU A 58 -7.44 4.94 -12.22
N GLN A 59 -8.16 3.87 -11.86
CA GLN A 59 -7.54 2.69 -11.25
C GLN A 59 -6.82 1.94 -12.37
N VAL A 60 -5.54 1.66 -12.17
CA VAL A 60 -4.66 0.97 -13.14
C VAL A 60 -4.27 -0.43 -12.68
N GLY A 61 -4.56 -0.78 -11.41
CA GLY A 61 -4.44 -2.16 -10.97
C GLY A 61 -4.97 -2.44 -9.57
N LYS A 62 -4.80 -3.69 -9.14
CA LYS A 62 -5.13 -4.14 -7.79
C LYS A 62 -3.99 -4.96 -7.19
N ILE A 63 -3.53 -4.58 -6.02
CA ILE A 63 -2.54 -5.30 -5.23
C ILE A 63 -3.26 -6.06 -4.12
N ARG A 64 -3.10 -7.39 -4.08
CA ARG A 64 -3.64 -8.24 -3.02
C ARG A 64 -2.57 -8.57 -1.98
N LEU A 65 -2.97 -8.49 -0.72
CA LEU A 65 -2.13 -8.73 0.46
C LEU A 65 -2.77 -9.83 1.33
N SER A 66 -1.98 -10.43 2.21
CA SER A 66 -2.46 -11.46 3.13
C SER A 66 -3.25 -10.87 4.30
N LYS A 67 -3.86 -11.75 5.08
CA LYS A 67 -4.31 -11.40 6.42
C LYS A 67 -3.11 -11.17 7.33
N GLY A 68 -3.10 -10.01 8.00
CA GLY A 68 -2.02 -9.61 8.91
C GLY A 68 -0.92 -8.78 8.26
N ASP A 69 -0.85 -8.77 6.92
CA ASP A 69 0.10 -7.95 6.16
C ASP A 69 -0.20 -6.46 6.35
N ALA A 70 0.86 -5.66 6.44
CA ALA A 70 0.73 -4.22 6.53
C ALA A 70 0.13 -3.67 5.23
N VAL A 71 -0.85 -2.76 5.33
CA VAL A 71 -1.49 -2.19 4.15
C VAL A 71 -1.01 -0.74 3.99
N PRO A 72 -0.46 -0.37 2.82
CA PRO A 72 -0.11 1.02 2.52
C PRO A 72 -1.24 2.00 2.86
N HIS A 73 -0.86 3.18 3.36
CA HIS A 73 -1.81 4.25 3.59
C HIS A 73 -2.32 4.84 2.25
N LEU A 74 -3.46 5.53 2.29
CA LEU A 74 -3.95 6.24 1.11
C LEU A 74 -2.93 7.27 0.68
N TRP A 75 -2.73 7.41 -0.63
CA TRP A 75 -1.75 8.31 -1.25
C TRP A 75 -0.28 7.95 -1.00
N ALA A 76 0.01 6.80 -0.39
CA ALA A 76 1.36 6.26 -0.36
C ALA A 76 1.85 5.98 -1.78
N ASN A 77 3.11 6.30 -2.07
CA ASN A 77 3.77 5.80 -3.27
C ASN A 77 4.23 4.37 -3.02
N VAL A 78 3.87 3.48 -3.94
CA VAL A 78 4.18 2.05 -3.90
C VAL A 78 4.94 1.64 -5.14
N LEU A 79 5.85 0.69 -4.96
CA LEU A 79 6.59 0.04 -6.03
C LEU A 79 6.30 -1.46 -5.95
N VAL A 80 6.00 -2.08 -7.08
CA VAL A 80 5.84 -3.53 -7.21
C VAL A 80 6.94 -4.04 -8.13
N ILE A 81 7.73 -4.99 -7.64
CA ILE A 81 8.74 -5.70 -8.42
C ILE A 81 8.36 -7.17 -8.60
N ASP A 82 8.82 -7.80 -9.67
CA ASP A 82 8.71 -9.25 -9.87
C ASP A 82 9.82 -10.01 -9.10
N ASP A 83 9.72 -11.34 -9.06
CA ASP A 83 10.74 -12.22 -8.46
C ASP A 83 12.13 -12.10 -9.12
N ALA A 84 12.23 -11.51 -10.32
CA ALA A 84 13.48 -11.24 -11.02
C ALA A 84 14.06 -9.84 -10.73
N GLY A 85 13.36 -9.02 -9.93
CA GLY A 85 13.76 -7.67 -9.55
C GLY A 85 13.38 -6.58 -10.55
N ASN A 86 12.59 -6.89 -11.58
CA ASN A 86 12.10 -5.89 -12.53
C ASN A 86 10.89 -5.13 -11.96
N GLU A 87 10.80 -3.84 -12.25
CA GLU A 87 9.62 -3.04 -11.92
C GLU A 87 8.41 -3.46 -12.77
N VAL A 88 7.34 -3.89 -12.09
CA VAL A 88 6.06 -4.26 -12.69
C VAL A 88 5.07 -3.10 -12.60
N TYR A 89 5.15 -2.31 -11.52
CA TYR A 89 4.28 -1.16 -11.31
C TYR A 89 4.92 -0.17 -10.34
N SER A 90 4.74 1.12 -10.59
CA SER A 90 5.03 2.20 -9.65
C SER A 90 3.91 3.23 -9.70
N GLY A 91 3.43 3.67 -8.55
CA GLY A 91 2.36 4.66 -8.50
C GLY A 91 1.81 4.88 -7.09
N THR A 92 0.67 5.55 -7.04
CA THR A 92 0.10 6.05 -5.79
C THR A 92 -1.17 5.28 -5.42
N VAL A 93 -1.27 4.90 -4.16
CA VAL A 93 -2.46 4.22 -3.62
C VAL A 93 -3.68 5.14 -3.65
N LYS A 94 -4.69 4.76 -4.43
CA LYS A 94 -5.94 5.51 -4.56
C LYS A 94 -7.02 5.04 -3.62
N ASN A 95 -7.03 3.74 -3.31
CA ASN A 95 -7.99 3.15 -2.39
C ASN A 95 -7.36 2.00 -1.62
N ARG A 96 -7.86 1.73 -0.42
CA ARG A 96 -7.41 0.60 0.39
C ARG A 96 -8.57 -0.07 1.10
N PHE A 97 -8.46 -1.38 1.26
CA PHE A 97 -9.39 -2.18 2.04
C PHE A 97 -8.63 -3.15 2.94
N VAL A 98 -9.05 -3.24 4.19
CA VAL A 98 -8.47 -4.15 5.19
C VAL A 98 -9.55 -5.10 5.67
N GLY A 99 -9.52 -6.34 5.20
CA GLY A 99 -10.44 -7.39 5.63
C GLY A 99 -9.95 -8.07 6.90
N GLN A 100 -10.80 -8.09 7.93
CA GLN A 100 -10.48 -8.69 9.23
C GLN A 100 -10.25 -10.22 9.16
N LEU A 101 -10.86 -10.91 8.19
CA LEU A 101 -10.75 -12.36 8.00
C LEU A 101 -10.14 -12.78 6.66
N SER A 102 -10.23 -11.93 5.63
CA SER A 102 -9.87 -12.25 4.24
C SER A 102 -8.57 -11.61 3.74
N GLY A 103 -7.91 -10.77 4.56
CA GLY A 103 -6.70 -10.04 4.18
C GLY A 103 -6.95 -8.64 3.62
N GLY A 104 -5.86 -7.97 3.24
CA GLY A 104 -5.90 -6.62 2.70
C GLY A 104 -5.85 -6.58 1.17
N TRP A 105 -6.31 -5.47 0.58
CA TRP A 105 -6.00 -5.16 -0.81
C TRP A 105 -5.98 -3.65 -1.03
N VAL A 106 -5.26 -3.25 -2.07
CA VAL A 106 -5.00 -1.85 -2.41
C VAL A 106 -5.32 -1.64 -3.89
N GLU A 107 -5.93 -0.51 -4.21
CA GLU A 107 -6.14 -0.02 -5.58
C GLU A 107 -5.11 1.06 -5.88
N VAL A 108 -4.48 0.89 -7.03
CA VAL A 108 -3.40 1.73 -7.52
C VAL A 108 -3.71 2.20 -8.93
#